data_AF-A0A660W7D3-F1
#
_entry.id   AF-A0A660W7D3-F1
#
_cell.length_a   1.000
_cell.length_b   1.000
_cell.length_c   1.000
_cell.angle_alpha   90.00
_cell.angle_beta   90.00
_cell.angle_gamma   90.00
#
_symmetry.space_group_name_H-M   'P 1'
#
loop_
_entity.id
_entity.type
_entity.pdbx_description
1 polymer ?
#
loop_
_entity_poly.entity_id
_entity_poly.type
_entity_poly.pdbx_seq_one_letter_code
_entity_poly.pdbx_strand_id
1 'polypeptide(L)'
;MLKEVAAIFWLILVFAVNAFAAPPPGNVIKTDVVTITVEQQYETVKPGSKSALAVHFELEKGWYFYASSKTAQGGMNLKLKPTEKKSRTIVFSKAVFPQPIVHFDKFSDEELEVFSGKFTVFIPLTVGIDLIFPKAGSITTDVEISIEGAVCSGVQCRMPDFGNLGTVIKITPDAVMSNPRFSLPEYRASSIEHPASSNVWFALGLAFLAGLSLNIMPCVWPILPIIVMRIVEQAKQNKNRTITMGLAFCLGILLFFASLAGANIVLQVFYGTVLQWGDQFRNPAFVAAMAFLLVVLALFMFDVFAITVPAAVSSKSSTGKGHLGTVGMGFLAAVLSTPCSFAILAAAFAWAQVQPLPLATLAIMIIGVGMAVPYAILTSMPGLLNRLPKPGRWMEISKQAVGFILLFIAIWLITVLPQQRRTAALYFALILSFCVWMFGSWVRYNTKPVHKWLIRITAVALAVAAGLFFLTPTEKLIDWQKYDGALIETALAESRPVLIEFTAEWCLSCNVVGKTVYSRKDIAKLIEEKNVLAIKADTTVKNCPATLALKNVYNEPGVPVSILLLPGKKEAVRWRGKSFADELKGLLEKLPSK
;
A
#
# COMPACT_ATOMS: atom_id res chain seq x y z
N MET A 1 69.81 -1.76 -40.87
CA MET A 1 68.39 -1.65 -41.26
C MET A 1 67.43 -2.50 -40.41
N LEU A 2 67.67 -3.80 -40.12
CA LEU A 2 66.71 -4.59 -39.32
C LEU A 2 66.57 -4.19 -37.82
N LYS A 3 67.59 -3.55 -37.22
CA LYS A 3 67.54 -3.13 -35.80
C LYS A 3 66.85 -1.77 -35.58
N GLU A 4 66.80 -0.90 -36.59
CA GLU A 4 66.13 0.40 -36.49
C GLU A 4 64.61 0.29 -36.72
N VAL A 5 64.18 -0.66 -37.57
CA VAL A 5 62.75 -0.93 -37.78
C VAL A 5 62.09 -1.56 -36.55
N ALA A 6 62.83 -2.38 -35.79
CA ALA A 6 62.33 -2.99 -34.55
C ALA A 6 62.14 -1.98 -33.41
N ALA A 7 62.98 -0.94 -33.33
CA ALA A 7 62.86 0.12 -32.33
C ALA A 7 61.67 1.05 -32.61
N ILE A 8 61.35 1.31 -33.89
CA ILE A 8 60.19 2.12 -34.30
C ILE A 8 58.89 1.33 -34.08
N PHE A 9 58.87 0.01 -34.32
CA PHE A 9 57.70 -0.82 -34.02
C PHE A 9 57.44 -0.98 -32.52
N TRP A 10 58.50 -1.02 -31.69
CA TRP A 10 58.36 -1.02 -30.22
C TRP A 10 57.93 0.34 -29.66
N LEU A 11 58.36 1.47 -30.24
CA LEU A 11 57.90 2.80 -29.83
C LEU A 11 56.43 3.03 -30.21
N ILE A 12 55.97 2.51 -31.35
CA ILE A 12 54.56 2.62 -31.78
C ILE A 12 53.65 1.71 -30.94
N LEU A 13 54.12 0.52 -30.51
CA LEU A 13 53.36 -0.33 -29.58
C LEU A 13 53.30 0.23 -28.15
N VAL A 14 54.34 0.91 -27.66
CA VAL A 14 54.35 1.55 -26.34
C VAL A 14 53.53 2.84 -26.32
N PHE A 15 53.42 3.56 -27.44
CA PHE A 15 52.49 4.69 -27.57
C PHE A 15 51.03 4.28 -27.75
N ALA A 16 50.75 3.08 -28.27
CA ALA A 16 49.39 2.56 -28.44
C ALA A 16 48.76 2.01 -27.14
N VAL A 17 49.56 1.69 -26.11
CA VAL A 17 49.07 1.15 -24.83
C VAL A 17 48.81 2.24 -23.78
N ASN A 18 49.30 3.47 -23.97
CA ASN A 18 49.08 4.60 -23.05
C ASN A 18 47.92 5.55 -23.46
N ALA A 19 47.14 5.19 -24.48
CA ALA A 19 45.98 5.99 -24.93
C ALA A 19 44.64 5.59 -24.28
N PHE A 20 44.64 4.69 -23.30
CA PHE A 20 43.49 4.41 -22.43
C PHE A 20 43.75 4.86 -20.99
N ALA A 21 44.27 6.08 -20.81
CA ALA A 21 44.03 6.78 -19.57
C ALA A 21 42.57 7.26 -19.60
N ALA A 22 41.72 6.63 -18.78
CA ALA A 22 40.38 7.12 -18.54
C ALA A 22 40.46 8.62 -18.22
N PRO A 23 39.60 9.46 -18.81
CA PRO A 23 39.60 10.89 -18.51
C PRO A 23 39.48 11.06 -16.98
N PRO A 24 40.14 12.08 -16.40
CA PRO A 24 39.90 12.43 -15.00
C PRO A 24 38.38 12.54 -14.82
N PRO A 25 37.81 12.04 -13.71
CA PRO A 25 36.38 12.06 -13.54
C PRO A 25 35.87 13.49 -13.76
N GLY A 26 35.03 13.67 -14.76
CA GLY A 26 34.43 14.96 -15.01
C GLY A 26 33.61 15.33 -13.79
N ASN A 27 33.88 16.47 -13.17
CA ASN A 27 33.05 17.01 -12.09
C ASN A 27 31.69 17.52 -12.60
N VAL A 28 31.44 17.41 -13.92
CA VAL A 28 30.28 17.91 -14.62
C VAL A 28 29.87 16.91 -15.71
N ILE A 29 28.61 16.49 -15.70
CA ILE A 29 27.95 15.78 -16.80
C ILE A 29 26.97 16.76 -17.45
N LYS A 30 27.10 16.97 -18.76
CA LYS A 30 26.15 17.77 -19.55
C LYS A 30 25.49 16.90 -20.58
N THR A 31 24.17 16.84 -20.52
CA THR A 31 23.31 16.30 -21.58
C THR A 31 22.55 17.44 -22.24
N ASP A 32 21.74 17.13 -23.25
CA ASP A 32 20.85 18.08 -23.90
C ASP A 32 19.68 18.54 -23.02
N VAL A 33 19.37 17.84 -21.92
CA VAL A 33 18.20 18.11 -21.06
C VAL A 33 18.53 18.36 -19.59
N VAL A 34 19.69 17.91 -19.12
CA VAL A 34 20.14 18.10 -17.73
C VAL A 34 21.65 18.33 -17.65
N THR A 35 22.04 19.29 -16.81
CA THR A 35 23.42 19.47 -16.35
C THR A 35 23.54 19.00 -14.90
N ILE A 36 24.51 18.13 -14.63
CA ILE A 36 24.77 17.57 -13.30
C ILE A 36 26.19 17.95 -12.87
N THR A 37 26.34 18.53 -11.69
CA THR A 37 27.66 18.89 -11.12
C THR A 37 27.82 18.34 -9.72
N VAL A 38 29.05 18.04 -9.31
CA VAL A 38 29.36 17.62 -7.93
C VAL A 38 30.23 18.66 -7.23
N GLU A 39 29.84 19.00 -6.00
CA GLU A 39 30.57 19.89 -5.11
C GLU A 39 30.86 19.18 -3.77
N GLN A 40 32.05 19.40 -3.21
CA GLN A 40 32.46 18.86 -1.91
C GLN A 40 32.19 19.87 -0.80
N GLN A 41 31.72 19.40 0.36
CA GLN A 41 31.41 20.28 1.50
C GLN A 41 32.66 20.99 2.04
N TYR A 42 33.79 20.29 2.04
CA TYR A 42 35.11 20.79 2.44
C TYR A 42 36.14 20.35 1.40
N GLU A 43 37.12 21.20 1.13
CA GLU A 43 38.18 20.92 0.14
C GLU A 43 39.18 19.87 0.61
N THR A 44 39.39 19.79 1.93
CA THR A 44 40.17 18.74 2.59
C THR A 44 39.39 18.23 3.79
N VAL A 45 39.47 16.93 4.05
CA VAL A 45 38.68 16.25 5.08
C VAL A 45 39.61 15.54 6.07
N LYS A 46 39.28 15.61 7.37
CA LYS A 46 40.06 14.96 8.43
C LYS A 46 39.63 13.49 8.63
N PRO A 47 40.53 12.57 8.99
CA PRO A 47 40.15 11.21 9.41
C PRO A 47 39.14 11.21 10.56
N GLY A 48 38.15 10.31 10.52
CA GLY A 48 37.08 10.23 11.52
C GLY A 48 36.01 11.32 11.45
N SER A 49 36.13 12.29 10.54
CA SER A 49 35.15 13.38 10.40
C SER A 49 34.00 13.00 9.47
N LYS A 50 32.88 13.71 9.64
CA LYS A 50 31.73 13.65 8.74
C LYS A 50 31.81 14.80 7.74
N SER A 51 31.53 14.51 6.48
CA SER A 51 31.45 15.48 5.39
C SER A 51 30.32 15.06 4.44
N ALA A 52 30.12 15.78 3.35
CA ALA A 52 29.12 15.44 2.34
C ALA A 52 29.55 15.88 0.93
N LEU A 53 28.93 15.26 -0.07
CA LEU A 53 28.95 15.71 -1.46
C LEU A 53 27.58 16.27 -1.82
N ALA A 54 27.53 17.42 -2.47
CA ALA A 54 26.34 17.98 -3.07
C ALA A 54 26.36 17.69 -4.57
N VAL A 55 25.32 17.06 -5.08
CA VAL A 55 25.13 16.81 -6.51
C VAL A 55 24.01 17.71 -7.00
N HIS A 56 24.37 18.73 -7.78
CA HIS A 56 23.41 19.69 -8.32
C HIS A 56 22.88 19.21 -9.66
N PHE A 57 21.57 19.29 -9.81
CA PHE A 57 20.84 18.99 -11.03
C PHE A 57 20.18 20.28 -11.54
N GLU A 58 20.45 20.62 -12.79
CA GLU A 58 19.83 21.74 -13.49
C GLU A 58 19.16 21.21 -14.76
N LEU A 59 17.84 21.11 -14.73
CA LEU A 59 17.02 20.62 -15.84
C LEU A 59 16.45 21.77 -16.66
N GLU A 60 16.30 21.54 -17.96
CA GLU A 60 15.53 22.42 -18.82
C GLU A 60 14.05 22.48 -18.42
N LYS A 61 13.39 23.61 -18.74
CA LYS A 61 12.00 23.85 -18.36
C LYS A 61 11.07 22.82 -18.99
N GLY A 62 10.27 22.14 -18.17
CA GLY A 62 9.31 21.12 -18.61
C GLY A 62 9.85 19.68 -18.53
N TRP A 63 11.11 19.50 -18.14
CA TRP A 63 11.71 18.20 -17.85
C TRP A 63 11.78 17.91 -16.36
N TYR A 64 11.68 16.63 -15.98
CA TYR A 64 11.65 16.17 -14.61
C TYR A 64 12.18 14.73 -14.44
N PHE A 65 12.67 14.41 -13.25
CA PHE A 65 12.97 13.05 -12.80
C PHE A 65 11.87 12.53 -11.89
N TYR A 66 11.60 11.22 -11.91
CA TYR A 66 10.72 10.62 -10.90
C TYR A 66 11.40 10.50 -9.54
N ALA A 67 10.71 10.97 -8.50
CA ALA A 67 11.24 11.00 -7.15
C ALA A 67 11.13 9.66 -6.41
N SER A 68 10.09 8.88 -6.70
CA SER A 68 9.74 7.67 -5.95
C SER A 68 9.62 6.46 -6.86
N SER A 69 10.06 5.30 -6.37
CA SER A 69 9.83 4.01 -7.05
C SER A 69 8.36 3.58 -7.03
N LYS A 70 7.50 4.27 -6.26
CA LYS A 70 6.05 4.06 -6.25
C LYS A 70 5.35 4.72 -7.44
N THR A 71 5.82 5.90 -7.86
CA THR A 71 5.30 6.65 -9.01
C THR A 71 6.06 6.32 -10.30
N ALA A 72 7.32 5.89 -10.20
CA ALA A 72 8.10 5.40 -11.34
C ALA A 72 7.87 3.89 -11.58
N GLN A 73 7.03 3.53 -12.54
CA GLN A 73 6.90 2.15 -12.99
C GLN A 73 8.27 1.62 -13.48
N GLY A 74 8.59 0.35 -13.24
CA GLY A 74 9.83 -0.27 -13.73
C GLY A 74 11.15 0.20 -13.08
N GLY A 75 11.12 0.95 -11.98
CA GLY A 75 12.33 1.36 -11.25
C GLY A 75 13.10 2.53 -11.88
N MET A 76 12.41 3.33 -12.71
CA MET A 76 12.92 4.50 -13.42
C MET A 76 13.20 5.74 -12.53
N ASN A 77 13.04 5.62 -11.21
CA ASN A 77 13.28 6.70 -10.28
C ASN A 77 14.78 7.04 -10.17
N LEU A 78 15.08 8.31 -9.88
CA LEU A 78 16.46 8.77 -9.72
C LEU A 78 17.14 8.07 -8.54
N LYS A 79 18.30 7.47 -8.80
CA LYS A 79 19.16 6.79 -7.83
C LYS A 79 20.60 7.26 -8.03
N LEU A 80 21.28 7.59 -6.94
CA LEU A 80 22.71 7.90 -6.93
C LEU A 80 23.42 6.82 -6.11
N LYS A 81 24.40 6.16 -6.72
CA LYS A 81 25.22 5.12 -6.08
C LYS A 81 26.68 5.61 -6.03
N PRO A 82 27.14 6.15 -4.88
CA PRO A 82 28.53 6.51 -4.70
C PRO A 82 29.38 5.25 -4.49
N THR A 83 30.53 5.20 -5.15
CA THR A 83 31.53 4.13 -5.08
C THR A 83 32.92 4.73 -4.94
N GLU A 84 33.79 4.02 -4.24
CA GLU A 84 35.18 4.42 -4.03
C GLU A 84 36.11 3.44 -4.77
N LYS A 85 36.94 3.91 -5.70
CA LYS A 85 37.66 3.01 -6.62
C LYS A 85 38.84 2.24 -6.00
N LYS A 86 39.44 2.70 -4.90
CA LYS A 86 40.77 2.20 -4.48
C LYS A 86 40.97 1.90 -2.99
N SER A 87 40.38 2.64 -2.05
CA SER A 87 40.89 2.65 -0.67
C SER A 87 39.91 2.18 0.42
N ARG A 88 38.64 1.87 0.10
CA ARG A 88 37.55 1.54 1.06
C ARG A 88 37.58 2.38 2.35
N THR A 89 38.05 3.61 2.23
CA THR A 89 38.37 4.51 3.33
C THR A 89 37.16 5.35 3.70
N ILE A 90 36.20 5.49 2.78
CA ILE A 90 35.03 6.34 2.92
C ILE A 90 33.78 5.48 3.01
N VAL A 91 33.00 5.69 4.07
CA VAL A 91 31.69 5.07 4.26
C VAL A 91 30.61 6.08 3.87
N PHE A 92 29.91 5.81 2.78
CA PHE A 92 28.79 6.63 2.32
C PHE A 92 27.50 6.26 3.06
N SER A 93 26.78 7.28 3.52
CA SER A 93 25.43 7.14 4.05
C SER A 93 24.39 7.24 2.93
N LYS A 94 23.13 6.97 3.25
CA LYS A 94 22.02 7.10 2.30
C LYS A 94 21.92 8.52 1.74
N ALA A 95 21.81 8.65 0.42
CA ALA A 95 21.63 9.93 -0.24
C ALA A 95 20.33 10.62 0.21
N VAL A 96 20.41 11.93 0.45
CA VAL A 96 19.32 12.80 0.91
C VAL A 96 18.80 13.60 -0.28
N PHE A 97 17.58 13.30 -0.69
CA PHE A 97 16.89 13.96 -1.78
C PHE A 97 16.05 15.15 -1.28
N PRO A 98 15.80 16.18 -2.10
CA PRO A 98 14.92 17.29 -1.76
C PRO A 98 13.46 16.85 -1.66
N GLN A 99 12.57 17.72 -1.19
CA GLN A 99 11.14 17.42 -1.22
C GLN A 99 10.63 17.37 -2.67
N PRO A 100 9.88 16.32 -3.06
CA PRO A 100 9.34 16.21 -4.41
C PRO A 100 8.21 17.21 -4.63
N ILE A 101 8.05 17.63 -5.88
CA ILE A 101 6.95 18.48 -6.32
C ILE A 101 5.89 17.57 -6.95
N VAL A 102 4.62 17.82 -6.63
CA VAL A 102 3.50 17.11 -7.27
C VAL A 102 3.30 17.69 -8.67
N HIS A 103 3.43 16.84 -9.69
CA HIS A 103 3.19 17.19 -11.08
C HIS A 103 2.10 16.27 -11.64
N PHE A 104 1.04 16.86 -12.18
CA PHE A 104 0.01 16.10 -12.85
C PHE A 104 0.49 15.70 -14.24
N ASP A 105 0.72 14.40 -14.43
CA ASP A 105 1.18 13.88 -15.71
C ASP A 105 -0.01 13.52 -16.59
N LYS A 106 -0.09 14.18 -17.75
CA LYS A 106 -1.15 13.94 -18.74
C LYS A 106 -1.08 12.56 -19.39
N PHE A 107 0.08 11.89 -19.33
CA PHE A 107 0.27 10.57 -19.92
C PHE A 107 -0.24 9.45 -19.01
N SER A 108 0.05 9.53 -17.71
CA SER A 108 -0.41 8.56 -16.71
C SER A 108 -1.77 8.90 -16.09
N ASP A 109 -2.29 10.12 -16.26
CA ASP A 109 -3.54 10.62 -15.64
C ASP A 109 -3.49 10.52 -14.10
N GLU A 110 -2.28 10.63 -13.54
CA GLU A 110 -1.98 10.50 -12.12
C GLU A 110 -1.13 11.70 -11.63
N GLU A 111 -1.24 11.99 -10.34
CA GLU A 111 -0.34 12.93 -9.66
C GLU A 111 0.98 12.24 -9.37
N LEU A 112 2.05 12.69 -10.02
CA LEU A 112 3.39 12.12 -9.89
C LEU A 112 4.28 13.01 -9.02
N GLU A 113 4.99 12.38 -8.08
CA GLU A 113 6.07 13.03 -7.33
C GLU A 113 7.34 13.11 -8.19
N VAL A 114 7.76 14.32 -8.51
CA VAL A 114 8.88 14.58 -9.43
C VAL A 114 9.88 15.60 -8.90
N PHE A 115 11.10 15.56 -9.43
CA PHE A 115 12.11 16.61 -9.26
C PHE A 115 12.27 17.37 -10.58
N SER A 116 11.98 18.67 -10.57
CA SER A 116 12.03 19.54 -11.76
C SER A 116 12.76 20.84 -11.47
N GLY A 117 13.36 21.46 -12.49
CA GLY A 117 14.11 22.72 -12.35
C GLY A 117 15.49 22.52 -11.75
N LYS A 118 15.87 23.34 -10.76
CA LYS A 118 17.16 23.24 -10.06
C LYS A 118 16.97 22.57 -8.71
N PHE A 119 17.67 21.47 -8.48
CA PHE A 119 17.62 20.76 -7.20
C PHE A 119 18.96 20.12 -6.85
N THR A 120 19.20 19.86 -5.57
CA THR A 120 20.47 19.30 -5.08
C THR A 120 20.22 18.04 -4.27
N VAL A 121 20.99 16.98 -4.54
CA VAL A 121 21.00 15.73 -3.77
C VAL A 121 22.28 15.68 -2.94
N PHE A 122 22.16 15.43 -1.64
CA PHE A 122 23.31 15.36 -0.74
C PHE A 122 23.70 13.92 -0.45
N ILE A 123 24.99 13.59 -0.50
CA ILE A 123 25.53 12.27 -0.18
C ILE A 123 26.46 12.43 1.03
N PRO A 124 25.98 12.14 2.26
CA PRO A 124 26.81 12.22 3.45
C PRO A 124 27.86 11.11 3.46
N LEU A 125 29.06 11.42 3.93
CA LEU A 125 30.19 10.50 4.00
C LEU A 125 30.95 10.61 5.32
N THR A 126 31.48 9.48 5.78
CA THR A 126 32.35 9.39 6.97
C THR A 126 33.70 8.84 6.54
N VAL A 127 34.78 9.50 6.96
CA VAL A 127 36.15 9.03 6.68
C VAL A 127 36.61 8.08 7.78
N GLY A 128 37.13 6.92 7.41
CA GLY A 128 37.69 5.92 8.33
C GLY A 128 38.83 6.49 9.20
N ILE A 129 39.00 5.90 10.38
CA ILE A 129 39.94 6.37 11.41
C ILE A 129 41.32 5.70 11.26
N ASP A 130 41.38 4.48 10.74
CA ASP A 130 42.60 3.65 10.65
C ASP A 130 43.41 3.90 9.37
N LEU A 131 43.85 5.14 9.16
CA LEU A 131 44.63 5.53 7.98
C LEU A 131 46.12 5.70 8.30
N ILE A 132 46.96 4.92 7.61
CA ILE A 132 48.43 5.03 7.70
C ILE A 132 48.87 6.12 6.72
N PHE A 133 49.24 7.28 7.26
CA PHE A 133 49.74 8.40 6.45
C PHE A 133 51.23 8.25 6.16
N PRO A 134 51.69 8.52 4.92
CA PRO A 134 53.10 8.74 4.64
C PRO A 134 53.58 9.95 5.46
N LYS A 135 54.86 9.98 5.87
CA LYS A 135 55.47 10.94 6.83
C LYS A 135 55.31 12.46 6.54
N ALA A 136 54.64 12.86 5.45
CA ALA A 136 54.12 14.21 5.17
C ALA A 136 53.05 14.16 4.06
N GLY A 137 52.23 13.10 4.02
CA GLY A 137 51.40 12.76 2.86
C GLY A 137 49.91 13.04 3.06
N SER A 138 49.30 13.66 2.05
CA SER A 138 47.84 13.63 1.86
C SER A 138 47.45 12.31 1.18
N ILE A 139 46.33 11.72 1.59
CA ILE A 139 45.74 10.58 0.90
C ILE A 139 44.67 11.14 -0.05
N THR A 140 44.77 10.83 -1.34
CA THR A 140 43.74 11.19 -2.33
C THR A 140 42.94 9.95 -2.66
N THR A 141 41.61 10.10 -2.68
CA THR A 141 40.69 9.01 -3.01
C THR A 141 39.75 9.45 -4.12
N ASP A 142 39.68 8.65 -5.18
CA ASP A 142 38.77 8.83 -6.30
C ASP A 142 37.38 8.30 -5.91
N VAL A 143 36.40 9.21 -5.83
CA VAL A 143 34.98 8.88 -5.62
C VAL A 143 34.25 8.98 -6.93
N GLU A 144 33.41 8.01 -7.23
CA GLU A 144 32.63 7.92 -8.46
C GLU A 144 31.15 7.69 -8.12
N ILE A 145 30.28 8.54 -8.64
CA ILE A 145 28.84 8.53 -8.41
C ILE A 145 28.18 8.06 -9.71
N SER A 146 27.62 6.85 -9.66
CA SER A 146 26.77 6.34 -10.73
C SER A 146 25.35 6.88 -10.56
N ILE A 147 24.80 7.46 -11.63
CA ILE A 147 23.48 8.07 -11.65
C ILE A 147 22.58 7.23 -12.55
N GLU A 148 21.50 6.67 -11.98
CA GLU A 148 20.50 5.88 -12.69
C GLU A 148 19.14 6.59 -12.58
N GLY A 149 18.44 6.82 -13.69
CA GLY A 149 17.10 7.39 -13.67
C GLY A 149 16.62 7.85 -15.04
N ALA A 150 15.31 7.87 -15.25
CA ALA A 150 14.72 8.41 -16.47
C ALA A 150 14.45 9.92 -16.33
N VAL A 151 14.77 10.69 -17.37
CA VAL A 151 14.43 12.11 -17.52
C VAL A 151 13.22 12.20 -18.43
N CYS A 152 12.12 12.73 -17.91
CA CYS A 152 10.83 12.75 -18.58
C CYS A 152 10.32 14.17 -18.80
N SER A 153 9.48 14.33 -19.81
CA SER A 153 8.70 15.52 -20.11
C SER A 153 7.26 15.10 -20.38
N GLY A 154 6.32 16.05 -20.49
CA GLY A 154 4.90 15.75 -20.75
C GLY A 154 4.59 15.08 -22.11
N VAL A 155 5.61 14.76 -22.92
CA VAL A 155 5.47 14.09 -24.23
C VAL A 155 6.45 12.94 -24.47
N GLN A 156 7.55 12.84 -23.70
CA GLN A 156 8.57 11.79 -23.90
C GLN A 156 9.41 11.55 -22.63
N CYS A 157 9.85 10.31 -22.44
CA CYS A 157 10.83 9.91 -21.43
C CYS A 157 12.11 9.39 -22.08
N ARG A 158 13.25 9.76 -21.53
CA ARG A 158 14.58 9.31 -21.96
C ARG A 158 15.30 8.68 -20.79
N MET A 159 16.14 7.69 -21.06
CA MET A 159 17.01 7.06 -20.06
C MET A 159 18.46 7.28 -20.48
N PRO A 160 19.03 8.47 -20.20
CA PRO A 160 20.39 8.78 -20.61
C PRO A 160 21.36 7.89 -19.86
N ASP A 161 22.40 7.42 -20.54
CA ASP A 161 23.58 6.93 -19.85
C ASP A 161 24.38 8.16 -19.39
N PHE A 162 24.24 8.51 -18.11
CA PHE A 162 24.95 9.65 -17.52
C PHE A 162 26.45 9.38 -17.36
N GLY A 163 26.91 8.15 -17.58
CA GLY A 163 28.23 7.73 -17.19
C GLY A 163 28.44 7.93 -15.69
N ASN A 164 29.69 8.24 -15.34
CA ASN A 164 30.12 8.31 -13.95
C ASN A 164 30.59 9.72 -13.59
N LEU A 165 29.93 10.33 -12.61
CA LEU A 165 30.33 11.63 -12.05
C LEU A 165 31.35 11.38 -10.95
N GLY A 166 32.59 11.78 -11.13
CA GLY A 166 33.59 11.56 -10.08
C GLY A 166 34.19 12.84 -9.54
N THR A 167 34.83 12.70 -8.38
CA THR A 167 35.49 13.78 -7.68
C THR A 167 36.63 13.21 -6.83
N VAL A 168 37.66 14.01 -6.57
CA VAL A 168 38.84 13.59 -5.80
C VAL A 168 38.78 14.18 -4.41
N ILE A 169 38.67 13.34 -3.38
CA ILE A 169 38.66 13.78 -1.99
C ILE A 169 40.08 13.70 -1.42
N LYS A 170 40.58 14.82 -0.90
CA LYS A 170 41.88 14.92 -0.21
C LYS A 170 41.69 14.75 1.29
N ILE A 171 42.36 13.76 1.87
CA ILE A 171 42.33 13.44 3.30
C ILE A 171 43.67 13.81 3.93
N THR A 172 43.67 14.68 4.94
CA THR A 172 44.87 15.10 5.68
C THR A 172 44.60 15.13 7.19
N PRO A 173 45.56 14.70 8.03
CA PRO A 173 45.41 14.73 9.50
C PRO A 173 45.21 16.15 10.07
N ASP A 174 45.85 17.14 9.43
CA ASP A 174 45.85 18.55 9.81
C ASP A 174 44.80 19.39 9.07
N ALA A 175 43.80 18.76 8.43
CA ALA A 175 42.74 19.48 7.73
C ALA A 175 41.96 20.40 8.69
N VAL A 176 41.91 21.69 8.38
CA VAL A 176 41.08 22.67 9.08
C VAL A 176 39.70 22.68 8.42
N MET A 177 38.73 21.99 9.03
CA MET A 177 37.34 21.91 8.54
C MET A 177 36.47 23.06 9.06
N SER A 178 36.93 24.31 8.88
CA SER A 178 36.15 25.50 9.20
C SER A 178 35.51 26.06 7.93
N ASN A 179 34.26 26.53 8.04
CA ASN A 179 33.49 27.16 6.96
C ASN A 179 33.10 26.21 5.79
N PRO A 180 32.03 25.41 5.93
CA PRO A 180 31.58 24.51 4.87
C PRO A 180 31.08 25.28 3.64
N ARG A 181 31.34 24.77 2.42
CA ARG A 181 30.82 25.37 1.17
C ARG A 181 29.29 25.31 1.07
N PHE A 182 28.69 24.33 1.72
CA PHE A 182 27.23 24.22 1.88
C PHE A 182 26.87 23.59 3.23
N SER A 183 25.73 23.96 3.78
CA SER A 183 25.12 23.26 4.91
C SER A 183 24.24 22.12 4.40
N LEU A 184 24.26 20.98 5.09
CA LEU A 184 23.27 19.95 4.85
C LEU A 184 21.92 20.50 5.29
N PRO A 185 20.87 20.46 4.44
CA PRO A 185 19.53 20.79 4.90
C PRO A 185 19.18 19.82 6.02
N GLU A 186 18.69 20.37 7.13
CA GLU A 186 18.12 19.59 8.23
C GLU A 186 16.83 18.96 7.71
N TYR A 187 16.97 17.85 6.99
CA TYR A 187 15.85 17.16 6.37
C TYR A 187 15.02 16.55 7.49
N ARG A 188 13.99 17.30 7.92
CA ARG A 188 12.76 16.75 8.48
C ARG A 188 12.25 15.74 7.46
N ALA A 189 12.69 14.49 7.61
CA ALA A 189 11.87 13.38 7.19
C ALA A 189 10.47 13.69 7.74
N SER A 190 9.43 13.48 6.93
CA SER A 190 8.09 13.26 7.47
C SER A 190 8.07 11.89 8.19
N SER A 191 9.01 11.66 9.09
CA SER A 191 8.70 11.10 10.38
C SER A 191 7.80 12.11 11.07
N ILE A 192 6.65 11.66 11.55
CA ILE A 192 6.05 12.22 12.78
C ILE A 192 7.22 12.69 13.65
N GLU A 193 7.23 13.98 14.01
CA GLU A 193 8.18 14.54 14.95
C GLU A 193 8.54 13.46 15.97
N HIS A 194 9.79 13.00 15.93
CA HIS A 194 10.43 12.59 17.16
C HIS A 194 10.93 13.91 17.71
N PRO A 195 10.25 14.54 18.68
CA PRO A 195 10.95 15.50 19.48
C PRO A 195 12.09 14.71 20.10
N ALA A 196 13.32 15.08 19.79
CA ALA A 196 14.42 14.80 20.68
C ALA A 196 13.97 15.35 22.04
N SER A 197 13.61 14.45 22.96
CA SER A 197 12.83 14.67 24.18
C SER A 197 11.30 14.82 24.08
N SER A 198 10.56 14.04 23.25
CA SER A 198 9.12 13.85 23.52
C SER A 198 9.02 13.27 24.90
N ASN A 199 8.54 14.10 25.82
CA ASN A 199 8.20 13.70 27.16
C ASN A 199 7.42 12.39 27.05
N VAL A 200 7.90 11.30 27.65
CA VAL A 200 7.24 9.98 27.58
C VAL A 200 5.76 10.14 27.97
N TRP A 201 5.49 11.03 28.91
CA TRP A 201 4.15 11.47 29.32
C TRP A 201 3.28 12.02 28.18
N PHE A 202 3.84 12.75 27.22
CA PHE A 202 3.11 13.23 26.05
C PHE A 202 2.72 12.09 25.12
N ALA A 203 3.62 11.14 24.85
CA ALA A 203 3.31 9.95 24.06
C ALA A 203 2.25 9.06 24.73
N LEU A 204 2.36 8.87 26.04
CA LEU A 204 1.33 8.16 26.83
C LEU A 204 0.01 8.95 26.85
N GLY A 205 0.06 10.27 26.88
CA GLY A 205 -1.13 11.13 26.76
C GLY A 205 -1.83 10.97 25.41
N LEU A 206 -1.08 10.92 24.31
CA LEU A 206 -1.62 10.62 22.98
C LEU A 206 -2.19 9.20 22.89
N ALA A 207 -1.53 8.21 23.48
CA ALA A 207 -2.05 6.84 23.57
C ALA A 207 -3.39 6.79 24.33
N PHE A 208 -3.49 7.55 25.42
CA PHE A 208 -4.72 7.66 26.20
C PHE A 208 -5.85 8.32 25.38
N LEU A 209 -5.54 9.42 24.68
CA LEU A 209 -6.49 10.11 23.80
C LEU A 209 -6.92 9.23 22.63
N ALA A 210 -6.00 8.44 22.05
CA ALA A 210 -6.32 7.45 21.02
C ALA A 210 -7.32 6.41 21.57
N GLY A 211 -7.08 5.88 22.76
CA GLY A 211 -8.02 4.98 23.44
C GLY A 211 -9.39 5.60 23.69
N LEU A 212 -9.42 6.87 24.13
CA LEU A 212 -10.67 7.59 24.35
C LEU A 212 -11.46 7.78 23.04
N SER A 213 -10.75 8.06 21.93
CA SER A 213 -11.35 8.24 20.61
C SER A 213 -12.06 6.99 20.08
N LEU A 214 -11.63 5.78 20.49
CA LEU A 214 -12.27 4.51 20.10
C LEU A 214 -13.74 4.46 20.51
N ASN A 215 -14.15 5.18 21.56
CA ASN A 215 -15.55 5.24 22.00
C ASN A 215 -16.44 6.12 21.12
N ILE A 216 -15.86 7.00 20.30
CA ILE A 216 -16.59 7.88 19.37
C ILE A 216 -16.90 7.14 18.06
N MET A 217 -16.25 6.00 17.81
CA MET A 217 -16.37 5.29 16.55
C MET A 217 -17.74 4.63 16.38
N PRO A 218 -18.30 4.64 15.15
CA PRO A 218 -19.66 4.20 14.89
C PRO A 218 -19.91 2.72 15.21
N CYS A 219 -18.88 1.87 15.33
CA CYS A 219 -19.07 0.45 15.71
C CYS A 219 -19.21 0.22 17.22
N VAL A 220 -18.87 1.17 18.09
CA VAL A 220 -18.96 1.02 19.56
C VAL A 220 -20.30 1.48 20.12
N TRP A 221 -20.84 2.56 19.55
CA TRP A 221 -22.20 3.06 19.82
C TRP A 221 -23.29 1.98 19.83
N PRO A 222 -23.31 1.00 18.90
CA PRO A 222 -24.20 -0.16 18.90
C PRO A 222 -24.36 -0.89 20.23
N ILE A 223 -23.26 -1.08 20.96
CA ILE A 223 -23.19 -1.97 22.13
C ILE A 223 -23.44 -1.16 23.42
N LEU A 224 -23.14 0.14 23.40
CA LEU A 224 -23.16 1.02 24.56
C LEU A 224 -24.56 1.10 25.22
N PRO A 225 -25.69 1.28 24.52
CA PRO A 225 -27.01 1.31 25.14
C PRO A 225 -27.39 -0.01 25.82
N ILE A 226 -27.04 -1.16 25.24
CA ILE A 226 -27.34 -2.48 25.81
C ILE A 226 -26.61 -2.65 27.14
N ILE A 227 -25.34 -2.23 27.20
CA ILE A 227 -24.54 -2.29 28.42
C ILE A 227 -25.08 -1.32 29.48
N VAL A 228 -25.34 -0.06 29.09
CA VAL A 228 -25.95 0.93 29.98
C VAL A 228 -27.24 0.39 30.57
N MET A 229 -28.08 -0.27 29.77
CA MET A 229 -29.34 -0.85 30.24
C MET A 229 -29.14 -1.98 31.25
N ARG A 230 -28.21 -2.92 31.00
CA ARG A 230 -27.89 -3.96 32.00
C ARG A 230 -27.37 -3.36 33.30
N ILE A 231 -26.54 -2.32 33.21
CA ILE A 231 -25.97 -1.63 34.37
C ILE A 231 -27.07 -0.89 35.14
N VAL A 232 -27.98 -0.20 34.46
CA VAL A 232 -29.13 0.49 35.07
C VAL A 232 -30.09 -0.50 35.75
N GLU A 233 -30.35 -1.66 35.13
CA GLU A 233 -31.22 -2.68 35.68
C GLU A 233 -30.61 -3.36 36.92
N GLN A 234 -29.29 -3.55 36.92
CA GLN A 234 -28.54 -4.05 38.08
C GLN A 234 -28.34 -2.99 39.18
N ALA A 235 -28.27 -1.70 38.81
CA ALA A 235 -28.17 -0.57 39.74
C ALA A 235 -29.40 -0.39 40.62
N LYS A 236 -30.57 -0.86 40.17
CA LYS A 236 -31.79 -0.93 40.99
C LYS A 236 -31.71 -1.96 42.11
N GLN A 237 -30.84 -2.98 41.99
CA GLN A 237 -30.76 -4.06 42.97
C GLN A 237 -29.65 -3.88 44.01
N ASN A 238 -28.46 -3.35 43.67
CA ASN A 238 -27.38 -3.05 44.63
C ASN A 238 -26.21 -2.22 44.03
N LYS A 239 -25.73 -1.21 44.78
CA LYS A 239 -24.61 -0.33 44.36
C LYS A 239 -23.29 -1.08 44.14
N ASN A 240 -22.91 -1.96 45.06
CA ASN A 240 -21.67 -2.76 44.96
C ASN A 240 -21.68 -3.73 43.77
N ARG A 241 -22.87 -4.25 43.40
CA ARG A 241 -23.01 -5.16 42.27
C ARG A 241 -22.81 -4.43 40.93
N THR A 242 -23.21 -3.16 40.86
CA THR A 242 -23.02 -2.31 39.68
C THR A 242 -21.53 -2.03 39.42
N ILE A 243 -20.79 -1.67 40.47
CA ILE A 243 -19.36 -1.37 40.38
C ILE A 243 -18.56 -2.62 40.02
N THR A 244 -18.85 -3.76 40.66
CA THR A 244 -18.13 -5.01 40.39
C THR A 244 -18.39 -5.57 38.98
N MET A 245 -19.59 -5.37 38.43
CA MET A 245 -19.88 -5.72 37.03
C MET A 245 -19.23 -4.73 36.06
N GLY A 246 -19.21 -3.43 36.38
CA GLY A 246 -18.49 -2.42 35.62
C GLY A 246 -16.98 -2.69 35.51
N LEU A 247 -16.34 -3.01 36.64
CA LEU A 247 -14.93 -3.39 36.69
C LEU A 247 -14.66 -4.69 35.92
N ALA A 248 -15.55 -5.68 36.02
CA ALA A 248 -15.46 -6.91 35.23
C ALA A 248 -15.52 -6.61 33.71
N PHE A 249 -16.35 -5.68 33.28
CA PHE A 249 -16.40 -5.24 31.88
C PHE A 249 -15.11 -4.56 31.44
N CYS A 250 -14.59 -3.61 32.23
CA CYS A 250 -13.31 -2.95 31.97
C CYS A 250 -12.15 -3.94 31.93
N LEU A 251 -12.16 -4.96 32.80
CA LEU A 251 -11.17 -6.03 32.78
C LEU A 251 -11.19 -6.80 31.44
N GLY A 252 -12.36 -7.04 30.87
CA GLY A 252 -12.49 -7.64 29.53
C GLY A 252 -11.80 -6.83 28.43
N ILE A 253 -11.97 -5.51 28.44
CA ILE A 253 -11.29 -4.59 27.50
C ILE A 253 -9.78 -4.64 27.71
N LEU A 254 -9.33 -4.56 28.96
CA LEU A 254 -7.89 -4.60 29.27
C LEU A 254 -7.25 -5.93 28.88
N LEU A 255 -7.96 -7.06 29.03
CA LEU A 255 -7.48 -8.37 28.57
C LEU A 255 -7.32 -8.43 27.05
N PHE A 256 -8.20 -7.78 26.29
CA PHE A 256 -8.03 -7.68 24.84
C PHE A 256 -6.78 -6.90 24.46
N PHE A 257 -6.57 -5.71 25.01
CA PHE A 257 -5.36 -4.92 24.73
C PHE A 257 -4.08 -5.58 25.27
N ALA A 258 -4.16 -6.28 26.40
CA ALA A 258 -3.06 -7.10 26.90
C ALA A 258 -2.72 -8.26 25.95
N SER A 259 -3.73 -8.89 25.32
CA SER A 259 -3.50 -9.93 24.31
C SER A 259 -2.78 -9.38 23.06
N LEU A 260 -3.14 -8.17 22.63
CA LEU A 260 -2.47 -7.50 21.52
C LEU A 260 -1.04 -7.06 21.89
N ALA A 261 -0.83 -6.57 23.11
CA ALA A 261 0.49 -6.23 23.61
C ALA A 261 1.40 -7.48 23.71
N GLY A 262 0.84 -8.60 24.20
CA GLY A 262 1.52 -9.90 24.22
C GLY A 262 1.88 -10.39 22.82
N ALA A 263 0.96 -10.26 21.86
CA ALA A 263 1.25 -10.57 20.46
C ALA A 263 2.40 -9.70 19.91
N ASN A 264 2.42 -8.39 20.23
CA ASN A 264 3.50 -7.50 19.81
C ASN A 264 4.86 -7.90 20.41
N ILE A 265 4.90 -8.28 21.70
CA ILE A 265 6.11 -8.78 22.36
C ILE A 265 6.64 -10.03 21.64
N VAL A 266 5.76 -11.01 21.37
CA VAL A 266 6.14 -12.22 20.62
C VAL A 266 6.68 -11.84 19.25
N LEU A 267 6.03 -10.93 18.53
CA LEU A 267 6.47 -10.54 17.20
C LEU A 267 7.84 -9.85 17.20
N GLN A 268 8.08 -8.93 18.15
CA GLN A 268 9.38 -8.24 18.27
C GLN A 268 10.51 -9.18 18.69
N VAL A 269 10.25 -10.10 19.63
CA VAL A 269 11.27 -11.02 20.15
C VAL A 269 11.64 -12.10 19.14
N PHE A 270 10.65 -12.66 18.44
CA PHE A 270 10.89 -13.82 17.56
C PHE A 270 11.25 -13.45 16.12
N TYR A 271 10.71 -12.35 15.59
CA TYR A 271 10.85 -12.05 14.15
C TYR A 271 11.78 -10.87 13.87
N GLY A 272 12.09 -10.00 14.84
CA GLY A 272 13.00 -8.86 14.65
C GLY A 272 12.60 -7.88 13.53
N THR A 273 11.37 -8.00 13.02
CA THR A 273 10.86 -7.27 11.85
C THR A 273 9.74 -6.34 12.25
N VAL A 274 9.73 -5.14 11.66
CA VAL A 274 8.61 -4.20 11.72
C VAL A 274 7.50 -4.73 10.81
N LEU A 275 6.44 -5.30 11.39
CA LEU A 275 5.25 -5.69 10.63
C LEU A 275 4.51 -4.43 10.19
N GLN A 276 4.38 -4.26 8.87
CA GLN A 276 3.55 -3.20 8.29
C GLN A 276 2.08 -3.58 8.47
N TRP A 277 1.51 -3.35 9.66
CA TRP A 277 0.11 -3.65 10.00
C TRP A 277 -0.92 -3.03 9.04
N GLY A 278 -0.53 -2.05 8.21
CA GLY A 278 -1.38 -1.47 7.17
C GLY A 278 -1.47 -2.28 5.86
N ASP A 279 -0.60 -3.26 5.66
CA ASP A 279 -0.53 -4.01 4.38
C ASP A 279 -1.77 -4.88 4.14
N GLN A 280 -2.51 -5.21 5.20
CA GLN A 280 -3.76 -5.93 5.16
C GLN A 280 -4.80 -5.19 4.30
N PHE A 281 -4.85 -3.86 4.36
CA PHE A 281 -5.74 -3.05 3.51
C PHE A 281 -5.33 -3.04 2.04
N ARG A 282 -4.10 -3.45 1.70
CA ARG A 282 -3.71 -3.66 0.30
C ARG A 282 -4.27 -4.95 -0.26
N ASN A 283 -4.64 -5.92 0.58
CA ASN A 283 -5.25 -7.16 0.12
C ASN A 283 -6.75 -6.94 -0.18
N PRO A 284 -7.20 -7.07 -1.44
CA PRO A 284 -8.60 -6.83 -1.79
C PRO A 284 -9.58 -7.78 -1.08
N ALA A 285 -9.14 -8.98 -0.69
CA ALA A 285 -9.98 -9.92 0.05
C ALA A 285 -10.27 -9.40 1.47
N PHE A 286 -9.28 -8.79 2.13
CA PHE A 286 -9.44 -8.22 3.47
C PHE A 286 -10.36 -7.01 3.45
N VAL A 287 -10.19 -6.10 2.48
CA VAL A 287 -11.07 -4.94 2.28
C VAL A 287 -12.52 -5.38 2.03
N ALA A 288 -12.72 -6.39 1.18
CA ALA A 288 -14.05 -6.94 0.90
C ALA A 288 -14.68 -7.56 2.17
N ALA A 289 -13.93 -8.38 2.92
CA ALA A 289 -14.40 -8.97 4.17
C ALA A 289 -14.82 -7.90 5.20
N MET A 290 -14.04 -6.82 5.29
CA MET A 290 -14.35 -5.68 6.15
C MET A 290 -15.63 -4.97 5.73
N ALA A 291 -15.81 -4.69 4.43
CA ALA A 291 -17.02 -4.09 3.91
C ALA A 291 -18.26 -4.94 4.23
N PHE A 292 -18.18 -6.26 4.04
CA PHE A 292 -19.29 -7.17 4.36
C PHE A 292 -19.58 -7.25 5.85
N LEU A 293 -18.56 -7.21 6.70
CA LEU A 293 -18.73 -7.11 8.15
C LEU A 293 -19.51 -5.83 8.52
N LEU A 294 -19.16 -4.68 7.94
CA LEU A 294 -19.87 -3.42 8.18
C LEU A 294 -21.34 -3.49 7.73
N VAL A 295 -21.64 -4.16 6.61
CA VAL A 295 -23.03 -4.40 6.17
C VAL A 295 -23.80 -5.24 7.19
N VAL A 296 -23.21 -6.32 7.70
CA VAL A 296 -23.86 -7.17 8.73
C VAL A 296 -24.09 -6.38 10.03
N LEU A 297 -23.13 -5.56 10.45
CA LEU A 297 -23.26 -4.70 11.62
C LEU A 297 -24.31 -3.60 11.43
N ALA A 298 -24.43 -3.03 10.22
CA ALA A 298 -25.50 -2.09 9.90
C ALA A 298 -26.89 -2.75 10.00
N LEU A 299 -27.04 -3.98 9.51
CA LEU A 299 -28.29 -4.74 9.63
C LEU A 299 -28.63 -5.08 11.09
N PHE A 300 -27.62 -5.35 11.91
CA PHE A 300 -27.80 -5.48 13.36
C PHE A 300 -28.28 -4.15 13.99
N MET A 301 -27.83 -3.00 13.48
CA MET A 301 -28.32 -1.67 13.86
C MET A 301 -29.74 -1.36 13.40
N PHE A 302 -30.22 -1.99 12.33
CA PHE A 302 -31.62 -1.89 11.91
C PHE A 302 -32.54 -2.90 12.60
N ASP A 303 -32.07 -3.61 13.63
CA ASP A 303 -32.80 -4.69 14.33
C ASP A 303 -33.35 -5.78 13.40
N VAL A 304 -32.73 -5.96 12.23
CA VAL A 304 -33.11 -6.97 11.24
C VAL A 304 -32.94 -8.39 11.81
N PHE A 305 -31.93 -8.56 12.67
CA PHE A 305 -31.73 -9.78 13.44
C PHE A 305 -31.20 -9.42 14.83
N ALA A 306 -31.69 -10.13 15.85
CA ALA A 306 -31.18 -10.02 17.20
C ALA A 306 -30.27 -11.21 17.52
N ILE A 307 -29.05 -10.95 17.97
CA ILE A 307 -28.19 -11.98 18.54
C ILE A 307 -28.73 -12.29 19.95
N THR A 308 -29.73 -13.17 20.02
CA THR A 308 -30.18 -13.70 21.30
C THR A 308 -29.14 -14.72 21.77
N VAL A 309 -28.38 -14.36 22.81
CA VAL A 309 -27.45 -15.30 23.45
C VAL A 309 -28.25 -16.54 23.88
N PRO A 310 -27.86 -17.76 23.48
CA PRO A 310 -28.63 -18.97 23.75
C PRO A 310 -28.97 -19.08 25.23
N ALA A 311 -30.22 -19.40 25.55
CA ALA A 311 -30.70 -19.50 26.93
C ALA A 311 -29.89 -20.51 27.75
N ALA A 312 -29.22 -21.49 27.15
CA ALA A 312 -28.32 -22.42 27.84
C ALA A 312 -27.01 -21.78 28.36
N VAL A 313 -26.53 -20.73 27.68
CA VAL A 313 -25.39 -19.89 28.12
C VAL A 313 -25.89 -18.82 29.09
N SER A 314 -27.11 -18.28 28.89
CA SER A 314 -27.69 -17.31 29.81
C SER A 314 -28.18 -17.93 31.12
N SER A 315 -28.65 -19.19 31.14
CA SER A 315 -29.17 -19.89 32.33
C SER A 315 -28.07 -20.51 33.19
N LYS A 316 -26.97 -20.97 32.59
CA LYS A 316 -25.72 -21.26 33.34
C LYS A 316 -25.03 -19.98 33.84
N SER A 317 -25.28 -18.84 33.19
CA SER A 317 -24.81 -17.52 33.64
C SER A 317 -25.75 -16.81 34.62
N SER A 318 -27.00 -17.28 34.79
CA SER A 318 -27.98 -16.62 35.67
C SER A 318 -27.94 -17.12 37.12
N THR A 319 -27.38 -18.30 37.37
CA THR A 319 -27.45 -18.93 38.71
C THR A 319 -26.09 -19.05 39.41
N GLY A 320 -24.97 -18.70 38.74
CA GLY A 320 -23.66 -18.58 39.39
C GLY A 320 -22.58 -18.09 38.42
N LYS A 321 -21.87 -17.00 38.79
CA LYS A 321 -20.74 -16.33 38.08
C LYS A 321 -21.11 -15.23 37.06
N GLY A 322 -21.89 -14.23 37.48
CA GLY A 322 -22.22 -13.05 36.67
C GLY A 322 -21.03 -12.16 36.23
N HIS A 323 -19.84 -12.31 36.83
CA HIS A 323 -18.65 -11.52 36.43
C HIS A 323 -17.96 -12.05 35.18
N LEU A 324 -17.86 -13.38 35.00
CA LEU A 324 -17.15 -13.97 33.86
C LEU A 324 -17.83 -13.66 32.52
N GLY A 325 -19.16 -13.70 32.49
CA GLY A 325 -19.94 -13.30 31.31
C GLY A 325 -19.76 -11.82 30.97
N THR A 326 -19.60 -10.96 31.98
CA THR A 326 -19.41 -9.52 31.81
C THR A 326 -18.00 -9.19 31.31
N VAL A 327 -16.97 -9.92 31.78
CA VAL A 327 -15.61 -9.88 31.21
C VAL A 327 -15.63 -10.27 29.74
N GLY A 328 -16.30 -11.37 29.39
CA GLY A 328 -16.42 -11.82 28.00
C GLY A 328 -17.11 -10.80 27.09
N MET A 329 -18.13 -10.09 27.59
CA MET A 329 -18.78 -9.00 26.83
C MET A 329 -17.84 -7.81 26.62
N GLY A 330 -17.02 -7.46 27.61
CA GLY A 330 -15.99 -6.41 27.47
C GLY A 330 -14.95 -6.75 26.42
N PHE A 331 -14.47 -8.00 26.42
CA PHE A 331 -13.53 -8.49 25.42
C PHE A 331 -14.13 -8.46 24.00
N LEU A 332 -15.35 -8.98 23.83
CA LEU A 332 -16.05 -8.97 22.54
C LEU A 332 -16.33 -7.55 22.05
N ALA A 333 -16.67 -6.62 22.93
CA ALA A 333 -16.86 -5.22 22.56
C ALA A 333 -15.57 -4.60 22.01
N ALA A 334 -14.40 -4.90 22.61
CA ALA A 334 -13.11 -4.43 22.12
C ALA A 334 -12.73 -5.06 20.76
N VAL A 335 -12.97 -6.37 20.59
CA VAL A 335 -12.76 -7.08 19.31
C VAL A 335 -13.62 -6.48 18.19
N LEU A 336 -14.90 -6.24 18.44
CA LEU A 336 -15.84 -5.68 17.46
C LEU A 336 -15.55 -4.21 17.12
N SER A 337 -14.89 -3.47 18.02
CA SER A 337 -14.43 -2.09 17.78
C SER A 337 -13.17 -2.01 16.92
N THR A 338 -12.32 -3.03 16.97
CA THR A 338 -11.05 -3.09 16.21
C THR A 338 -11.19 -2.80 14.71
N PRO A 339 -12.17 -3.34 13.95
CA PRO A 339 -12.28 -3.10 12.51
C PRO A 339 -12.44 -1.63 12.10
N CYS A 340 -13.28 -0.84 12.77
CA CYS A 340 -13.39 0.59 12.45
C CYS A 340 -12.19 1.39 12.97
N SER A 341 -11.56 0.89 14.03
CA SER A 341 -10.43 1.49 14.72
C SER A 341 -9.08 1.15 14.11
N PHE A 342 -9.06 0.34 13.05
CA PHE A 342 -7.84 -0.31 12.61
C PHE A 342 -6.76 0.68 12.21
N ALA A 343 -7.10 1.80 11.55
CA ALA A 343 -6.10 2.80 11.17
C ALA A 343 -5.38 3.42 12.38
N ILE A 344 -6.15 3.75 13.43
CA ILE A 344 -5.63 4.31 14.68
C ILE A 344 -4.76 3.26 15.40
N LEU A 345 -5.26 2.04 15.51
CA LEU A 345 -4.54 0.93 16.14
C LEU A 345 -3.26 0.59 15.35
N ALA A 346 -3.33 0.50 14.02
CA ALA A 346 -2.18 0.21 13.16
C ALA A 346 -1.10 1.28 13.29
N ALA A 347 -1.47 2.56 13.35
CA ALA A 347 -0.52 3.64 13.62
C ALA A 347 0.12 3.51 15.01
N ALA A 348 -0.68 3.20 16.03
CA ALA A 348 -0.18 2.97 17.39
C ALA A 348 0.76 1.75 17.48
N PHE A 349 0.43 0.64 16.81
CA PHE A 349 1.28 -0.55 16.73
C PHE A 349 2.56 -0.28 15.94
N ALA A 350 2.48 0.42 14.82
CA ALA A 350 3.64 0.79 14.03
C ALA A 350 4.62 1.67 14.82
N TRP A 351 4.10 2.63 15.59
CA TRP A 351 4.90 3.41 16.52
C TRP A 351 5.46 2.56 17.67
N ALA A 352 4.65 1.69 18.27
CA ALA A 352 5.08 0.80 19.35
C ALA A 352 6.21 -0.15 18.90
N GLN A 353 6.28 -0.52 17.62
CA GLN A 353 7.29 -1.42 17.10
C GLN A 353 8.71 -0.83 17.07
N VAL A 354 8.84 0.49 16.99
CA VAL A 354 10.15 1.18 16.99
C VAL A 354 10.58 1.62 18.39
N GLN A 355 9.77 1.37 19.41
CA GLN A 355 10.04 1.76 20.80
C GLN A 355 10.55 0.60 21.65
N PRO A 356 11.22 0.88 22.79
CA PRO A 356 11.58 -0.15 23.76
C PRO A 356 10.36 -0.97 24.21
N LEU A 357 10.53 -2.30 24.34
CA LEU A 357 9.49 -3.26 24.73
C LEU A 357 8.58 -2.79 25.90
N PRO A 358 9.12 -2.21 27.00
CA PRO A 358 8.28 -1.73 28.10
C PRO A 358 7.39 -0.56 27.71
N LEU A 359 7.93 0.39 26.94
CA LEU A 359 7.21 1.59 26.51
C LEU A 359 6.13 1.25 25.48
N ALA A 360 6.44 0.35 24.55
CA ALA A 360 5.50 -0.18 23.57
C ALA A 360 4.31 -0.88 24.24
N THR A 361 4.59 -1.77 25.20
CA THR A 361 3.56 -2.50 25.95
C THR A 361 2.70 -1.56 26.79
N LEU A 362 3.33 -0.58 27.46
CA LEU A 362 2.64 0.41 28.27
C LEU A 362 1.71 1.28 27.41
N ALA A 363 2.15 1.73 26.24
CA ALA A 363 1.32 2.52 25.34
C ALA A 363 0.06 1.76 24.88
N ILE A 364 0.19 0.49 24.49
CA ILE A 364 -0.94 -0.36 24.08
C ILE A 364 -1.92 -0.56 25.25
N MET A 365 -1.41 -0.77 26.46
CA MET A 365 -2.25 -0.88 27.66
C MET A 365 -2.96 0.44 27.97
N ILE A 366 -2.31 1.58 27.80
CA ILE A 366 -2.91 2.90 28.01
C ILE A 366 -4.03 3.19 27.00
N ILE A 367 -3.91 2.72 25.75
CA ILE A 367 -5.03 2.77 24.79
C ILE A 367 -6.22 1.99 25.34
N GLY A 368 -5.99 0.79 25.87
CA GLY A 368 -7.04 0.00 26.52
C GLY A 368 -7.66 0.68 27.74
N VAL A 369 -6.83 1.32 28.57
CA VAL A 369 -7.30 2.14 29.70
C VAL A 369 -8.16 3.30 29.19
N GLY A 370 -7.71 4.04 28.17
CA GLY A 370 -8.46 5.14 27.55
C GLY A 370 -9.83 4.69 27.02
N MET A 371 -9.90 3.49 26.43
CA MET A 371 -11.17 2.90 25.99
C MET A 371 -12.06 2.55 27.19
N ALA A 372 -11.50 2.03 28.29
CA ALA A 372 -12.24 1.61 29.47
C ALA A 372 -12.72 2.76 30.38
N VAL A 373 -12.05 3.92 30.35
CA VAL A 373 -12.31 5.05 31.26
C VAL A 373 -13.76 5.53 31.26
N PRO A 374 -14.43 5.77 30.12
CA PRO A 374 -15.83 6.21 30.14
C PRO A 374 -16.77 5.23 30.85
N TYR A 375 -16.53 3.92 30.70
CA TYR A 375 -17.30 2.87 31.37
C TYR A 375 -16.99 2.81 32.87
N ALA A 376 -15.72 2.98 33.26
CA ALA A 376 -15.30 3.04 34.65
C ALA A 376 -15.92 4.25 35.38
N ILE A 377 -15.93 5.43 34.74
CA ILE A 377 -16.56 6.65 35.27
C ILE A 377 -18.07 6.43 35.44
N LEU A 378 -18.73 5.91 34.40
CA LEU A 378 -20.17 5.69 34.41
C LEU A 378 -20.58 4.73 35.53
N THR A 379 -19.83 3.65 35.73
CA THR A 379 -20.12 2.62 36.76
C THR A 379 -19.78 3.06 38.17
N SER A 380 -18.80 3.97 38.34
CA SER A 380 -18.42 4.54 39.63
C SER A 380 -19.39 5.63 40.11
N MET A 381 -20.06 6.32 39.19
CA MET A 381 -21.00 7.42 39.48
C MET A 381 -22.46 7.03 39.14
N PRO A 382 -23.17 6.29 40.00
CA PRO A 382 -24.56 5.88 39.75
C PRO A 382 -25.54 7.08 39.66
N GLY A 383 -25.20 8.23 40.24
CA GLY A 383 -25.99 9.46 40.06
C GLY A 383 -25.99 9.99 38.63
N LEU A 384 -24.92 9.74 37.85
CA LEU A 384 -24.83 10.11 36.45
C LEU A 384 -25.65 9.16 35.56
N LEU A 385 -25.67 7.87 35.92
CA LEU A 385 -26.54 6.85 35.29
C LEU A 385 -28.03 7.22 35.41
N ASN A 386 -28.45 7.79 36.53
CA ASN A 386 -29.84 8.20 36.74
C ASN A 386 -30.27 9.44 35.92
N ARG A 387 -29.31 10.20 35.38
CA ARG A 387 -29.57 11.35 34.47
C ARG A 387 -29.67 10.95 33.01
N LEU A 388 -29.25 9.74 32.64
CA LEU A 388 -29.32 9.30 31.25
C LEU A 388 -30.78 9.15 30.82
N PRO A 389 -31.15 9.62 29.61
CA PRO A 389 -32.49 9.45 29.08
C PRO A 389 -32.82 7.97 29.00
N LYS A 390 -34.01 7.60 29.44
CA LYS A 390 -34.50 6.22 29.32
C LYS A 390 -34.50 5.81 27.83
N PRO A 391 -34.18 4.55 27.51
CA PRO A 391 -34.27 4.06 26.14
C PRO A 391 -35.69 4.27 25.63
N GLY A 392 -35.78 4.75 24.40
CA GLY A 392 -37.03 5.09 23.75
C GLY A 392 -36.76 5.44 22.30
N ARG A 393 -37.62 6.28 21.71
CA ARG A 393 -37.54 6.61 20.29
C ARG A 393 -36.23 7.28 19.86
N TRP A 394 -35.59 8.06 20.74
CA TRP A 394 -34.30 8.69 20.44
C TRP A 394 -33.17 7.66 20.26
N MET A 395 -33.14 6.61 21.09
CA MET A 395 -32.14 5.55 20.99
C MET A 395 -32.27 4.79 19.67
N GLU A 396 -33.52 4.53 19.25
CA GLU A 396 -33.83 3.85 17.99
C GLU A 396 -33.36 4.67 16.77
N ILE A 397 -33.64 5.97 16.76
CA ILE A 397 -33.20 6.87 15.69
C ILE A 397 -31.67 6.94 15.62
N SER A 398 -30.99 7.08 16.77
CA SER A 398 -29.52 7.11 16.82
C SER A 398 -28.90 5.80 16.30
N LYS A 399 -29.52 4.65 16.62
CA LYS A 399 -29.10 3.34 16.15
C LYS A 399 -29.20 3.24 14.62
N GLN A 400 -30.34 3.64 14.07
CA GLN A 400 -30.58 3.64 12.62
C GLN A 400 -29.64 4.61 11.89
N ALA A 401 -29.40 5.82 12.45
CA ALA A 401 -28.46 6.79 11.88
C ALA A 401 -27.03 6.23 11.78
N VAL A 402 -26.55 5.55 12.82
CA VAL A 402 -25.25 4.85 12.79
C VAL A 402 -25.25 3.73 11.76
N GLY A 403 -26.34 2.96 11.63
CA GLY A 403 -26.49 1.94 10.59
C GLY A 403 -26.27 2.49 9.18
N PHE A 404 -26.84 3.66 8.87
CA PHE A 404 -26.62 4.33 7.58
C PHE A 404 -25.16 4.79 7.37
N ILE A 405 -24.51 5.30 8.43
CA ILE A 405 -23.09 5.66 8.38
C ILE A 405 -22.21 4.44 8.10
N LEU A 406 -22.50 3.29 8.73
CA LEU A 406 -21.78 2.04 8.48
C LEU A 406 -21.96 1.55 7.04
N LEU A 407 -23.17 1.68 6.47
CA LEU A 407 -23.40 1.37 5.05
C LEU A 407 -22.64 2.32 4.12
N PHE A 408 -22.58 3.61 4.44
CA PHE A 408 -21.82 4.58 3.66
C PHE A 408 -20.33 4.21 3.62
N ILE A 409 -19.75 3.88 4.78
CA ILE A 409 -18.35 3.43 4.87
C ILE A 409 -18.17 2.12 4.12
N ALA A 410 -19.09 1.16 4.22
CA ALA A 410 -19.03 -0.10 3.49
C ALA A 410 -19.01 0.11 1.97
N ILE A 411 -19.88 0.99 1.45
CA ILE A 411 -19.89 1.38 0.03
C ILE A 411 -18.55 2.00 -0.36
N TRP A 412 -18.02 2.92 0.46
CA TRP A 412 -16.71 3.52 0.22
C TRP A 412 -15.59 2.47 0.16
N LEU A 413 -15.54 1.50 1.09
CA LEU A 413 -14.56 0.39 1.02
C LEU A 413 -14.71 -0.42 -0.27
N ILE A 414 -15.95 -0.66 -0.74
CA ILE A 414 -16.18 -1.38 -2.00
C ILE A 414 -15.63 -0.59 -3.19
N THR A 415 -15.68 0.75 -3.17
CA THR A 415 -15.10 1.57 -4.25
C THR A 415 -13.58 1.46 -4.36
N VAL A 416 -12.89 1.14 -3.26
CA VAL A 416 -11.42 0.93 -3.20
C VAL A 416 -11.01 -0.41 -3.83
N LEU A 417 -11.94 -1.38 -3.97
CA LEU A 417 -11.64 -2.65 -4.61
C LEU A 417 -11.33 -2.46 -6.11
N PRO A 418 -10.49 -3.34 -6.71
CA PRO A 418 -10.25 -3.32 -8.15
C PRO A 418 -11.55 -3.40 -8.94
N GLN A 419 -11.64 -2.69 -10.06
CA GLN A 419 -12.83 -2.60 -10.91
C GLN A 419 -13.61 -3.91 -11.05
N GLN A 420 -12.89 -4.97 -11.42
CA GLN A 420 -13.42 -6.30 -11.71
C GLN A 420 -14.19 -6.89 -10.52
N ARG A 421 -13.80 -6.54 -9.29
CA ARG A 421 -14.39 -7.07 -8.04
C ARG A 421 -15.47 -6.16 -7.46
N ARG A 422 -15.55 -4.88 -7.84
CA ARG A 422 -16.51 -3.92 -7.26
C ARG A 422 -17.96 -4.37 -7.47
N THR A 423 -18.31 -4.73 -8.70
CA THR A 423 -19.67 -5.18 -9.05
C THR A 423 -20.02 -6.50 -8.37
N ALA A 424 -19.08 -7.46 -8.34
CA ALA A 424 -19.25 -8.73 -7.65
C ALA A 424 -19.46 -8.55 -6.13
N ALA A 425 -18.70 -7.64 -5.51
CA ALA A 425 -18.84 -7.31 -4.10
C ALA A 425 -20.19 -6.66 -3.78
N LEU A 426 -20.72 -5.77 -4.65
CA LEU A 426 -22.06 -5.19 -4.47
C LEU A 426 -23.16 -6.25 -4.55
N TYR A 427 -23.11 -7.15 -5.55
CA TYR A 427 -24.08 -8.25 -5.66
C TYR A 427 -24.01 -9.17 -4.43
N PHE A 428 -22.80 -9.51 -3.98
CA PHE A 428 -22.63 -10.31 -2.78
C PHE A 428 -23.16 -9.59 -1.53
N ALA A 429 -22.89 -8.29 -1.36
CA ALA A 429 -23.40 -7.52 -0.23
C ALA A 429 -24.94 -7.49 -0.19
N LEU A 430 -25.59 -7.40 -1.35
CA LEU A 430 -27.05 -7.46 -1.47
C LEU A 430 -27.60 -8.84 -1.10
N ILE A 431 -27.01 -9.92 -1.65
CA ILE A 431 -27.40 -11.30 -1.32
C ILE A 431 -27.16 -11.58 0.16
N LEU A 432 -26.02 -11.14 0.71
CA LEU A 432 -25.68 -11.28 2.12
C LEU A 432 -26.72 -10.57 2.99
N SER A 433 -27.12 -9.34 2.62
CA SER A 433 -28.16 -8.60 3.34
C SER A 433 -29.50 -9.33 3.34
N PHE A 434 -29.87 -9.92 2.20
CA PHE A 434 -31.07 -10.76 2.09
C PHE A 434 -30.97 -12.02 2.95
N CYS A 435 -29.83 -12.72 2.95
CA CYS A 435 -29.60 -13.90 3.78
C CYS A 435 -29.68 -13.57 5.28
N VAL A 436 -29.09 -12.45 5.70
CA VAL A 436 -29.13 -11.98 7.09
C VAL A 436 -30.56 -11.60 7.50
N TRP A 437 -31.29 -10.91 6.62
CA TRP A 437 -32.70 -10.60 6.83
C TRP A 437 -33.56 -11.86 6.92
N MET A 438 -33.35 -12.83 6.04
CA MET A 438 -34.03 -14.14 6.08
C MET A 438 -33.71 -14.90 7.38
N PHE A 439 -32.46 -14.85 7.84
CA PHE A 439 -32.02 -15.49 9.08
C PHE A 439 -32.72 -14.92 10.32
N GLY A 440 -32.94 -13.59 10.35
CA GLY A 440 -33.56 -12.90 11.47
C GLY A 440 -35.09 -12.89 11.44
N SER A 441 -35.67 -12.53 10.30
CA SER A 441 -37.11 -12.19 10.19
C SER A 441 -38.03 -13.40 10.00
N TRP A 442 -37.57 -14.47 9.34
CA TRP A 442 -38.41 -15.65 9.05
C TRP A 442 -38.50 -16.63 10.23
N VAL A 443 -37.71 -16.40 11.28
CA VAL A 443 -37.68 -17.22 12.49
C VAL A 443 -38.43 -16.53 13.61
N ARG A 444 -39.73 -16.84 13.75
CA ARG A 444 -40.55 -16.38 14.89
C ARG A 444 -40.32 -17.27 16.12
N TYR A 445 -40.60 -16.74 17.31
CA TYR A 445 -40.43 -17.46 18.57
C TYR A 445 -41.22 -18.78 18.60
N ASN A 446 -42.40 -18.82 17.96
CA ASN A 446 -43.32 -19.97 17.92
C ASN A 446 -43.01 -21.02 16.82
N THR A 447 -41.97 -20.81 15.99
CA THR A 447 -41.63 -21.75 14.91
C THR A 447 -40.97 -23.02 15.50
N LYS A 448 -41.36 -24.20 15.01
CA LYS A 448 -40.76 -25.50 15.41
C LYS A 448 -39.23 -25.47 15.20
N PRO A 449 -38.44 -26.06 16.11
CA PRO A 449 -36.97 -25.98 16.07
C PRO A 449 -36.38 -26.52 14.75
N VAL A 450 -36.99 -27.55 14.17
CA VAL A 450 -36.58 -28.11 12.87
C VAL A 450 -36.69 -27.08 11.75
N HIS A 451 -37.80 -26.35 11.66
CA HIS A 451 -37.98 -25.29 10.66
C HIS A 451 -37.04 -24.10 10.90
N LYS A 452 -36.75 -23.77 12.17
CA LYS A 452 -35.78 -22.70 12.50
C LYS A 452 -34.38 -23.05 12.00
N TRP A 453 -33.92 -24.27 12.25
CA TRP A 453 -32.61 -24.73 11.77
C TRP A 453 -32.57 -24.84 10.25
N LEU A 454 -33.63 -25.31 9.61
CA LEU A 454 -33.71 -25.41 8.16
C LEU A 454 -33.54 -24.04 7.50
N ILE A 455 -34.32 -23.03 7.90
CA ILE A 455 -34.22 -21.66 7.36
C ILE A 455 -32.82 -21.08 7.57
N ARG A 456 -32.24 -21.26 8.76
CA ARG A 456 -30.89 -20.75 9.07
C ARG A 456 -29.80 -21.43 8.26
N ILE A 457 -29.88 -22.76 8.09
CA ILE A 457 -28.95 -23.52 7.27
C ILE A 457 -29.07 -23.09 5.80
N THR A 458 -30.29 -22.91 5.28
CA THR A 458 -30.51 -22.41 3.92
C THR A 458 -29.93 -21.00 3.73
N ALA A 459 -30.11 -20.09 4.70
CA ALA A 459 -29.52 -18.75 4.66
C ALA A 459 -27.99 -18.78 4.60
N VAL A 460 -27.37 -19.61 5.45
CA VAL A 460 -25.91 -19.76 5.48
C VAL A 460 -25.40 -20.44 4.21
N ALA A 461 -26.06 -21.50 3.74
CA ALA A 461 -25.69 -22.19 2.50
C ALA A 461 -25.77 -21.25 1.29
N LEU A 462 -26.82 -20.43 1.19
CA LEU A 462 -26.95 -19.43 0.14
C LEU A 462 -25.87 -18.35 0.20
N ALA A 463 -25.56 -17.85 1.40
CA ALA A 463 -24.47 -16.89 1.59
C ALA A 463 -23.10 -17.49 1.22
N VAL A 464 -22.81 -18.73 1.61
CA VAL A 464 -21.55 -19.41 1.27
C VAL A 464 -21.46 -19.67 -0.24
N ALA A 465 -22.53 -20.16 -0.87
CA ALA A 465 -22.57 -20.41 -2.31
C ALA A 465 -22.37 -19.11 -3.12
N ALA A 466 -23.04 -18.02 -2.71
CA ALA A 466 -22.84 -16.71 -3.33
C ALA A 466 -21.41 -16.20 -3.10
N GLY A 467 -20.83 -16.40 -1.92
CA GLY A 467 -19.46 -16.02 -1.62
C GLY A 467 -18.46 -16.75 -2.49
N LEU A 468 -18.62 -18.07 -2.63
CA LEU A 468 -17.80 -18.87 -3.54
C LEU A 468 -17.97 -18.43 -4.99
N PHE A 469 -19.19 -18.13 -5.45
CA PHE A 469 -19.40 -17.74 -6.85
C PHE A 469 -18.86 -16.33 -7.20
N PHE A 470 -19.06 -15.35 -6.31
CA PHE A 470 -18.72 -13.95 -6.58
C PHE A 470 -17.31 -13.55 -6.10
N LEU A 471 -16.74 -14.22 -5.10
CA LEU A 471 -15.47 -13.82 -4.48
C LEU A 471 -14.28 -14.72 -4.84
N THR A 472 -14.50 -15.87 -5.50
CA THR A 472 -13.37 -16.70 -5.96
C THR A 472 -12.49 -15.93 -6.95
N PRO A 473 -11.16 -15.93 -6.78
CA PRO A 473 -10.26 -15.35 -7.76
C PRO A 473 -10.40 -16.13 -9.08
N THR A 474 -10.88 -15.49 -10.14
CA THR A 474 -10.66 -15.99 -11.50
C THR A 474 -9.15 -15.96 -11.77
N GLU A 475 -8.53 -17.11 -11.97
CA GLU A 475 -7.15 -17.21 -12.43
C GLU A 475 -6.99 -16.36 -13.71
N LYS A 476 -5.99 -15.49 -13.73
CA LYS A 476 -5.60 -14.79 -14.94
C LYS A 476 -4.87 -15.80 -15.82
N LEU A 477 -5.58 -16.34 -16.81
CA LEU A 477 -5.05 -17.32 -17.75
C LEU A 477 -4.14 -16.69 -18.82
N ILE A 478 -4.27 -15.39 -19.07
CA ILE A 478 -3.52 -14.66 -20.10
C ILE A 478 -2.84 -13.45 -19.43
N ASP A 479 -1.56 -13.24 -19.72
CA ASP A 479 -0.81 -12.06 -19.31
C ASP A 479 -1.11 -10.89 -20.24
N TRP A 480 -2.08 -10.07 -19.85
CA TRP A 480 -2.52 -8.91 -20.61
C TRP A 480 -1.63 -7.70 -20.31
N GLN A 481 -1.01 -7.16 -21.35
CA GLN A 481 -0.32 -5.88 -21.27
C GLN A 481 -1.28 -4.71 -21.55
N LYS A 482 -1.02 -3.54 -20.98
CA LYS A 482 -1.81 -2.34 -21.26
C LYS A 482 -1.59 -1.89 -22.71
N TYR A 483 -2.56 -1.16 -23.27
CA TYR A 483 -2.42 -0.59 -24.59
C TYR A 483 -1.24 0.39 -24.67
N ASP A 484 -0.26 0.03 -25.50
CA ASP A 484 0.87 0.86 -25.89
C ASP A 484 1.12 0.66 -27.39
N GLY A 485 0.98 1.75 -28.17
CA GLY A 485 1.19 1.71 -29.62
C GLY A 485 2.63 1.35 -30.02
N ALA A 486 3.62 1.87 -29.29
CA ALA A 486 5.03 1.61 -29.60
C ALA A 486 5.39 0.14 -29.37
N LEU A 487 4.80 -0.47 -28.34
CA LEU A 487 5.00 -1.87 -28.01
C LEU A 487 4.36 -2.79 -29.07
N ILE A 488 3.18 -2.41 -29.60
CA ILE A 488 2.53 -3.12 -30.72
C ILE A 488 3.40 -3.07 -31.98
N GLU A 489 3.92 -1.89 -32.32
CA GLU A 489 4.78 -1.72 -33.49
C GLU A 489 6.09 -2.51 -33.37
N THR A 490 6.72 -2.47 -32.20
CA THR A 490 7.95 -3.22 -31.92
C THR A 490 7.71 -4.74 -32.04
N ALA A 491 6.62 -5.24 -31.45
CA ALA A 491 6.27 -6.66 -31.54
C ALA A 491 6.03 -7.11 -33.00
N LEU A 492 5.34 -6.29 -33.80
CA LEU A 492 5.12 -6.60 -35.21
C LEU A 492 6.42 -6.56 -36.03
N ALA A 493 7.34 -5.64 -35.72
CA ALA A 493 8.67 -5.59 -36.34
C ALA A 493 9.51 -6.84 -36.01
N GLU A 494 9.38 -7.37 -34.80
CA GLU A 494 10.00 -8.64 -34.37
C GLU A 494 9.29 -9.90 -34.88
N SER A 495 8.34 -9.76 -35.81
CA SER A 495 7.51 -10.86 -36.34
C SER A 495 6.70 -11.60 -35.26
N ARG A 496 6.33 -10.90 -34.18
CA ARG A 496 5.49 -11.43 -33.11
C ARG A 496 4.02 -11.04 -33.36
N PRO A 497 3.08 -12.01 -33.45
CA PRO A 497 1.66 -11.70 -33.59
C PRO A 497 1.12 -10.94 -32.37
N VAL A 498 0.18 -10.02 -32.59
CA VAL A 498 -0.42 -9.18 -31.53
C VAL A 498 -1.93 -9.34 -31.50
N LEU A 499 -2.47 -9.74 -30.36
CA LEU A 499 -3.90 -9.83 -30.09
C LEU A 499 -4.33 -8.66 -29.21
N ILE A 500 -5.18 -7.79 -29.73
CA ILE A 500 -5.69 -6.60 -29.03
C ILE A 500 -7.17 -6.84 -28.68
N GLU A 501 -7.50 -6.79 -27.40
CA GLU A 501 -8.88 -6.76 -26.90
C GLU A 501 -9.26 -5.31 -26.57
N PHE A 502 -10.11 -4.70 -27.39
CA PHE A 502 -10.74 -3.42 -27.05
C PHE A 502 -11.98 -3.66 -26.17
N THR A 503 -11.93 -3.11 -24.96
CA THR A 503 -12.90 -3.36 -23.90
C THR A 503 -13.28 -2.06 -23.18
N ALA A 504 -14.33 -2.12 -22.36
CA ALA A 504 -14.71 -1.04 -21.47
C ALA A 504 -15.42 -1.60 -20.24
N GLU A 505 -15.29 -0.90 -19.11
CA GLU A 505 -15.81 -1.37 -17.83
C GLU A 505 -17.34 -1.35 -17.75
N TRP A 506 -17.95 -0.37 -18.42
CA TRP A 506 -19.41 -0.23 -18.55
C TRP A 506 -20.01 -1.22 -19.57
N CYS A 507 -19.19 -1.93 -20.35
CA CYS A 507 -19.64 -2.75 -21.46
C CYS A 507 -19.94 -4.19 -21.02
N LEU A 508 -21.22 -4.52 -20.88
CA LEU A 508 -21.67 -5.88 -20.52
C LEU A 508 -21.20 -6.94 -21.53
N SER A 509 -21.30 -6.64 -22.83
CA SER A 509 -20.88 -7.54 -23.91
C SER A 509 -19.38 -7.84 -23.87
N CYS A 510 -18.56 -6.88 -23.45
CA CYS A 510 -17.12 -7.04 -23.31
C CYS A 510 -16.78 -8.01 -22.18
N ASN A 511 -17.46 -7.91 -21.04
CA ASN A 511 -17.33 -8.86 -19.95
C ASN A 511 -17.75 -10.29 -20.35
N VAL A 512 -18.76 -10.42 -21.22
CA VAL A 512 -19.16 -11.74 -21.77
C VAL A 512 -18.02 -12.32 -22.60
N VAL A 513 -17.42 -11.55 -23.52
CA VAL A 513 -16.28 -12.00 -24.34
C VAL A 513 -15.11 -12.46 -23.45
N GLY A 514 -14.76 -11.66 -22.44
CA GLY A 514 -13.71 -12.03 -21.48
C GLY A 514 -13.95 -13.38 -20.80
N LYS A 515 -15.21 -13.70 -20.46
CA LYS A 515 -15.59 -14.97 -19.81
C LYS A 515 -15.75 -16.14 -20.78
N THR A 516 -16.23 -15.92 -22.00
CA THR A 516 -16.54 -17.01 -22.93
C THR A 516 -15.39 -17.33 -23.88
N VAL A 517 -14.54 -16.35 -24.19
CA VAL A 517 -13.41 -16.50 -25.11
C VAL A 517 -12.10 -16.57 -24.33
N TYR A 518 -11.73 -15.49 -23.65
CA TYR A 518 -10.40 -15.35 -23.05
C TYR A 518 -10.19 -16.11 -21.74
N SER A 519 -11.28 -16.58 -21.12
CA SER A 519 -11.21 -17.47 -19.96
C SER A 519 -11.13 -18.96 -20.33
N ARG A 520 -11.06 -19.30 -21.63
CA ARG A 520 -10.85 -20.69 -22.05
C ARG A 520 -9.37 -21.06 -21.97
N LYS A 521 -9.06 -22.18 -21.29
CA LYS A 521 -7.69 -22.66 -21.08
C LYS A 521 -6.98 -23.01 -22.39
N ASP A 522 -7.70 -23.51 -23.39
CA ASP A 522 -7.13 -23.90 -24.68
C ASP A 522 -6.63 -22.69 -25.48
N ILE A 523 -7.38 -21.58 -25.48
CA ILE A 523 -6.96 -20.33 -26.12
C ILE A 523 -5.78 -19.69 -25.38
N ALA A 524 -5.85 -19.63 -24.06
CA ALA A 524 -4.79 -19.06 -23.25
C ALA A 524 -3.44 -19.77 -23.44
N LYS A 525 -3.46 -21.11 -23.46
CA LYS A 525 -2.27 -21.93 -23.71
C LYS A 525 -1.68 -21.68 -25.10
N LEU A 526 -2.53 -21.55 -26.13
CA LEU A 526 -2.08 -21.25 -27.48
C LEU A 526 -1.47 -19.85 -27.60
N ILE A 527 -2.02 -18.85 -26.90
CA ILE A 527 -1.44 -17.49 -26.86
C ILE A 527 -0.02 -17.53 -26.30
N GLU A 528 0.20 -18.28 -25.22
CA GLU A 528 1.51 -18.45 -24.59
C GLU A 528 2.47 -19.27 -25.48
N GLU A 529 2.05 -20.44 -25.96
CA GLU A 529 2.85 -21.35 -26.80
C GLU A 529 3.26 -20.71 -28.13
N LYS A 530 2.39 -19.90 -28.74
CA LYS A 530 2.65 -19.19 -30.00
C LYS A 530 3.29 -17.81 -29.78
N ASN A 531 3.63 -17.49 -28.52
CA ASN A 531 4.23 -16.23 -28.12
C ASN A 531 3.46 -15.00 -28.66
N VAL A 532 2.13 -15.03 -28.62
CA VAL A 532 1.28 -13.92 -29.06
C VAL A 532 1.28 -12.85 -27.97
N LEU A 533 1.56 -11.61 -28.37
CA LEU A 533 1.47 -10.48 -27.46
C LEU A 533 -0.02 -10.13 -27.24
N ALA A 534 -0.51 -10.30 -26.02
CA ALA A 534 -1.88 -9.96 -25.64
C ALA A 534 -1.95 -8.54 -25.06
N ILE A 535 -2.70 -7.65 -25.73
CA ILE A 535 -2.90 -6.25 -25.35
C ILE A 535 -4.35 -6.04 -24.95
N LYS A 536 -4.57 -5.51 -23.75
CA LYS A 536 -5.88 -5.09 -23.27
C LYS A 536 -6.00 -3.58 -23.41
N ALA A 537 -6.85 -3.17 -24.34
CA ALA A 537 -7.12 -1.78 -24.66
C ALA A 537 -8.40 -1.30 -23.97
N ASP A 538 -8.24 -0.68 -22.80
CA ASP A 538 -9.35 -0.16 -22.00
C ASP A 538 -9.80 1.21 -22.51
N THR A 539 -11.03 1.26 -23.02
CA THR A 539 -11.67 2.45 -23.60
C THR A 539 -12.73 3.07 -22.70
N THR A 540 -12.70 2.76 -21.39
CA THR A 540 -13.66 3.31 -20.43
C THR A 540 -13.63 4.84 -20.40
N VAL A 541 -12.44 5.43 -20.51
CA VAL A 541 -12.24 6.88 -20.53
C VAL A 541 -12.18 7.37 -21.98
N LYS A 542 -12.95 8.42 -22.31
CA LYS A 542 -13.08 8.93 -23.68
C LYS A 542 -11.75 9.39 -24.32
N ASN A 543 -10.82 9.92 -23.52
CA ASN A 543 -9.60 10.56 -24.02
C ASN A 543 -8.33 9.73 -23.77
N CYS A 544 -8.44 8.46 -23.40
CA CYS A 544 -7.25 7.62 -23.23
C CYS A 544 -6.65 7.20 -24.59
N PRO A 545 -5.36 6.84 -24.65
CA PRO A 545 -4.70 6.40 -25.88
C PRO A 545 -5.40 5.24 -26.59
N ALA A 546 -5.96 4.29 -25.83
CA ALA A 546 -6.73 3.17 -26.37
C ALA A 546 -8.00 3.63 -27.10
N THR A 547 -8.76 4.58 -26.54
CA THR A 547 -9.99 5.11 -27.18
C THR A 547 -9.67 5.90 -28.45
N LEU A 548 -8.59 6.70 -28.41
CA LEU A 548 -8.10 7.41 -29.58
C LEU A 548 -7.64 6.45 -30.67
N ALA A 549 -6.93 5.39 -30.30
CA ALA A 549 -6.50 4.36 -31.24
C ALA A 549 -7.66 3.58 -31.85
N LEU A 550 -8.66 3.18 -31.05
CA LEU A 550 -9.86 2.50 -31.53
C LEU A 550 -10.50 3.29 -32.69
N LYS A 551 -10.63 4.60 -32.52
CA LYS A 551 -11.26 5.49 -33.51
C LYS A 551 -10.34 5.87 -34.67
N ASN A 552 -9.12 6.29 -34.38
CA ASN A 552 -8.26 6.95 -35.38
C ASN A 552 -7.32 5.96 -36.10
N VAL A 553 -6.91 4.88 -35.44
CA VAL A 553 -5.97 3.88 -35.99
C VAL A 553 -6.73 2.68 -36.54
N TYR A 554 -7.63 2.11 -35.73
CA TYR A 554 -8.36 0.91 -36.10
C TYR A 554 -9.70 1.19 -36.79
N ASN A 555 -10.18 2.44 -36.74
CA ASN A 555 -11.44 2.92 -37.32
C ASN A 555 -12.66 2.07 -36.94
N GLU A 556 -12.71 1.66 -35.68
CA GLU A 556 -13.80 0.86 -35.14
C GLU A 556 -14.82 1.76 -34.41
N PRO A 557 -16.14 1.52 -34.61
CA PRO A 557 -17.19 2.38 -34.08
C PRO A 557 -17.42 2.24 -32.57
N GLY A 558 -16.90 1.18 -31.94
CA GLY A 558 -17.09 0.93 -30.51
C GLY A 558 -16.56 -0.43 -30.06
N VAL A 559 -16.87 -0.81 -28.82
CA VAL A 559 -16.48 -2.07 -28.17
C VAL A 559 -17.70 -3.00 -27.96
N PRO A 560 -17.53 -4.33 -27.85
CA PRO A 560 -16.28 -5.10 -27.88
C PRO A 560 -15.77 -5.36 -29.30
N VAL A 561 -14.47 -5.15 -29.50
CA VAL A 561 -13.77 -5.56 -30.72
C VAL A 561 -12.45 -6.22 -30.36
N SER A 562 -12.21 -7.37 -30.96
CA SER A 562 -10.94 -8.10 -30.82
C SER A 562 -10.22 -8.07 -32.16
N ILE A 563 -8.95 -7.67 -32.15
CA ILE A 563 -8.14 -7.50 -33.35
C ILE A 563 -6.89 -8.38 -33.25
N LEU A 564 -6.65 -9.23 -34.23
CA LEU A 564 -5.42 -10.00 -34.37
C LEU A 564 -4.59 -9.44 -35.53
N LEU A 565 -3.40 -8.95 -35.19
CA LEU A 565 -2.40 -8.44 -36.12
C LEU A 565 -1.36 -9.53 -36.36
N LEU A 566 -1.19 -9.88 -37.63
CA LEU A 566 -0.25 -10.91 -38.07
C LEU A 566 0.95 -10.25 -38.77
N PRO A 567 2.18 -10.69 -38.48
CA PRO A 567 3.36 -10.12 -39.11
C PRO A 567 3.34 -10.36 -40.63
N GLY A 568 3.63 -9.33 -41.41
CA GLY A 568 3.66 -9.39 -42.88
C GLY A 568 2.30 -9.34 -43.59
N LYS A 569 1.17 -9.37 -42.86
CA LYS A 569 -0.17 -9.14 -43.44
C LYS A 569 -0.60 -7.70 -43.19
N LYS A 570 -0.99 -6.99 -44.26
CA LYS A 570 -1.52 -5.62 -44.18
C LYS A 570 -2.93 -5.55 -43.56
N GLU A 571 -3.72 -6.62 -43.66
CA GLU A 571 -5.08 -6.65 -43.13
C GLU A 571 -5.14 -7.34 -41.77
N ALA A 572 -5.69 -6.62 -40.79
CA ALA A 572 -5.99 -7.12 -39.45
C ALA A 572 -7.24 -8.00 -39.46
N VAL A 573 -7.19 -9.15 -38.77
CA VAL A 573 -8.39 -9.95 -38.52
C VAL A 573 -9.15 -9.32 -37.36
N ARG A 574 -10.46 -9.10 -37.52
CA ARG A 574 -11.29 -8.40 -36.53
C ARG A 574 -12.53 -9.19 -36.20
N TRP A 575 -12.88 -9.25 -34.93
CA TRP A 575 -14.12 -9.85 -34.45
C TRP A 575 -14.93 -8.87 -33.64
N ARG A 576 -16.24 -8.89 -33.88
CA ARG A 576 -17.22 -8.08 -33.14
C ARG A 576 -18.21 -9.04 -32.48
N GLY A 577 -18.34 -8.96 -31.16
CA GLY A 577 -19.24 -9.83 -30.38
C GLY A 577 -18.58 -11.09 -29.82
N LYS A 578 -19.40 -12.07 -29.40
CA LYS A 578 -18.98 -13.20 -28.54
C LYS A 578 -18.64 -14.51 -29.25
N SER A 579 -18.93 -14.62 -30.54
CA SER A 579 -18.94 -15.90 -31.30
C SER A 579 -17.70 -16.06 -32.18
N PHE A 580 -16.51 -15.96 -31.59
CA PHE A 580 -15.26 -16.10 -32.36
C PHE A 580 -14.19 -16.96 -31.67
N ALA A 581 -14.52 -17.60 -30.54
CA ALA A 581 -13.55 -18.38 -29.78
C ALA A 581 -12.90 -19.49 -30.62
N ASP A 582 -13.71 -20.25 -31.36
CA ASP A 582 -13.21 -21.37 -32.17
C ASP A 582 -12.46 -20.89 -33.43
N GLU A 583 -12.85 -19.75 -33.99
CA GLU A 583 -12.15 -19.12 -35.10
C GLU A 583 -10.79 -18.57 -34.68
N LEU A 584 -10.73 -17.87 -33.54
CA LEU A 584 -9.48 -17.40 -32.94
C LEU A 584 -8.56 -18.59 -32.66
N LYS A 585 -9.07 -19.66 -32.05
CA LYS A 585 -8.32 -20.88 -31.82
C LYS A 585 -7.73 -21.45 -33.11
N GLY A 586 -8.54 -21.61 -34.15
CA GLY A 586 -8.10 -22.15 -35.44
C GLY A 586 -7.05 -21.28 -36.14
N LEU A 587 -7.06 -19.96 -35.92
CA LEU A 587 -6.00 -19.07 -36.40
C LEU A 587 -4.72 -19.18 -35.58
N LEU A 588 -4.83 -19.25 -34.24
CA LEU A 588 -3.68 -19.41 -33.36
C LEU A 588 -2.95 -20.73 -33.61
N GLU A 589 -3.68 -21.82 -33.88
CA GLU A 589 -3.08 -23.13 -34.21
C GLU A 589 -2.23 -23.09 -35.49
N LYS A 590 -2.64 -22.28 -36.47
CA LYS A 590 -1.92 -22.10 -37.75
C LYS A 590 -0.68 -21.22 -37.65
N LEU A 591 -0.47 -20.53 -36.52
CA LEU A 591 0.72 -19.72 -36.32
C LEU A 591 1.96 -20.61 -36.16
N PRO A 592 3.11 -20.21 -36.72
CA PRO A 592 4.36 -20.91 -36.45
C PRO A 592 4.64 -20.89 -34.95
N SER A 593 4.98 -22.05 -34.37
CA SER A 593 5.52 -22.10 -33.02
C SER A 593 6.90 -21.46 -33.00
N LYS A 594 7.21 -20.73 -31.92
CA LYS A 594 8.54 -20.16 -31.71
C LYS A 594 9.47 -21.18 -31.08
#